data_AF-G5AHN1-F1
#
_entry.id   AF-G5AHN1-F1
#
_cell.length_a   1.000
_cell.length_b   1.000
_cell.length_c   1.000
_cell.angle_alpha   90.00
_cell.angle_beta   90.00
_cell.angle_gamma   90.00
#
_symmetry.space_group_name_H-M   'P 1'
#
loop_
_entity.id
_entity.type
_entity.pdbx_description
1 polymer ?
#
loop_
_entity_poly.entity_id
_entity_poly.type
_entity_poly.pdbx_seq_one_letter_code
_entity_poly.pdbx_strand_id
1 'polypeptide(L)'
;MAFGSRIRGLCAAAALATAVVVSPADAWVAPIITKGNKFFNSETGMEFRMAYYPRPNSGEMADVSNYDWAADEHEAVWKPHLEVMKDLGVNTIRLYSVDPSKSHDKFMCACS
;
A
#
# COMPACT_ATOMS: atom_id res chain seq x y z
N MET A 1 31.06 40.24 -45.32
CA MET A 1 30.67 39.48 -44.11
C MET A 1 29.15 39.40 -44.13
N ALA A 2 28.54 38.42 -44.81
CA ALA A 2 28.39 37.01 -44.43
C ALA A 2 27.63 36.92 -43.08
N PHE A 3 26.43 36.35 -42.94
CA PHE A 3 25.89 35.14 -43.55
C PHE A 3 24.36 35.21 -43.67
N GLY A 4 23.85 34.75 -44.82
CA GLY A 4 22.43 34.58 -45.09
C GLY A 4 21.86 33.28 -44.51
N SER A 5 20.62 33.42 -44.05
CA SER A 5 19.48 32.50 -44.10
C SER A 5 19.68 31.13 -44.80
N ARG A 6 19.06 30.10 -44.19
CA ARG A 6 18.57 28.83 -44.79
C ARG A 6 19.52 27.65 -44.90
N ILE A 7 19.83 26.99 -43.79
CA ILE A 7 20.17 25.55 -43.81
C ILE A 7 19.57 24.87 -42.56
N ARG A 8 18.55 24.03 -42.80
CA ARG A 8 18.18 22.80 -42.05
C ARG A 8 17.76 23.03 -40.58
N GLY A 9 16.48 23.12 -40.22
CA GLY A 9 15.37 22.28 -40.69
C GLY A 9 15.56 20.84 -40.18
N LEU A 10 14.77 20.47 -39.17
CA LEU A 10 14.61 19.13 -38.60
C LEU A 10 15.84 18.53 -37.91
N CYS A 11 15.95 18.68 -36.59
CA CYS A 11 16.55 17.63 -35.75
C CYS A 11 15.91 17.66 -34.35
N ALA A 12 15.05 16.66 -34.14
CA ALA A 12 14.84 15.97 -32.87
C ALA A 12 14.22 16.75 -31.71
N ALA A 13 12.98 17.22 -31.86
CA ALA A 13 12.06 17.32 -30.73
C ALA A 13 11.30 15.99 -30.57
N ALA A 14 12.02 14.91 -30.25
CA ALA A 14 11.41 13.67 -29.79
C ALA A 14 11.35 13.71 -28.26
N ALA A 15 10.38 14.45 -27.71
CA ALA A 15 10.05 14.34 -26.31
C ALA A 15 9.45 12.95 -26.08
N LEU A 16 10.26 12.01 -25.56
CA LEU A 16 9.77 10.77 -25.01
C LEU A 16 8.87 11.10 -23.81
N ALA A 17 7.57 11.21 -24.05
CA ALA A 17 6.58 11.06 -23.01
C ALA A 17 6.50 9.57 -22.68
N THR A 18 7.40 9.08 -21.82
CA THR A 18 7.21 7.80 -21.14
C THR A 18 6.00 7.96 -20.23
N ALA A 19 4.82 7.60 -20.71
CA ALA A 19 3.68 7.36 -19.84
C ALA A 19 4.11 6.27 -18.86
N VAL A 20 4.25 6.61 -17.59
CA VAL A 20 4.40 5.61 -16.52
C VAL A 20 3.10 4.83 -16.53
N VAL A 21 3.13 3.64 -17.14
CA VAL A 21 2.05 2.67 -17.02
C VAL A 21 2.12 2.21 -15.57
N VAL A 22 1.32 2.85 -14.71
CA VAL A 22 1.05 2.32 -13.37
C VAL A 22 0.17 1.11 -13.62
N SER A 23 0.77 -0.06 -13.79
CA SER A 23 0.04 -1.31 -13.77
C SER A 23 -0.71 -1.35 -12.44
N PRO A 24 -2.04 -1.53 -12.42
CA PRO A 24 -2.72 -1.79 -11.17
C PRO A 24 -2.07 -3.06 -10.59
N ALA A 25 -1.56 -2.97 -9.38
CA ALA A 25 -1.14 -4.17 -8.67
C ALA A 25 -2.38 -5.07 -8.55
N ASP A 26 -2.24 -6.37 -8.88
CA ASP A 26 -3.25 -7.37 -8.54
C ASP A 26 -3.33 -7.43 -7.01
N ALA A 27 -4.26 -6.65 -6.45
CA ALA A 27 -4.48 -6.55 -5.02
C ALA A 27 -5.70 -7.39 -4.64
N TRP A 28 -5.62 -8.08 -3.50
CA TRP A 28 -6.73 -8.88 -2.99
C TRP A 28 -7.97 -8.03 -2.62
N VAL A 29 -7.79 -6.73 -2.40
CA VAL A 29 -8.86 -5.76 -2.15
C VAL A 29 -8.71 -4.56 -3.08
N ALA A 30 -9.84 -3.96 -3.47
CA ALA A 30 -9.86 -2.78 -4.33
C ALA A 30 -8.99 -1.65 -3.74
N PRO A 31 -8.04 -1.09 -4.53
CA PRO A 31 -7.20 -0.01 -4.06
C PRO A 31 -7.98 1.21 -3.53
N ILE A 32 -7.48 1.82 -2.47
CA ILE A 32 -8.03 3.07 -1.95
C ILE A 32 -7.31 4.24 -2.62
N ILE A 33 -8.07 5.14 -3.22
CA ILE A 33 -7.57 6.33 -3.94
C ILE A 33 -7.95 7.62 -3.21
N THR A 34 -7.11 8.64 -3.34
CA THR A 34 -7.36 9.98 -2.79
C THR A 34 -8.03 10.88 -3.83
N LYS A 35 -9.08 11.60 -3.43
CA LYS A 35 -9.62 12.74 -4.21
C LYS A 35 -9.78 13.94 -3.28
N GLY A 36 -8.98 14.98 -3.50
CA GLY A 36 -8.92 16.13 -2.61
C GLY A 36 -8.51 15.71 -1.19
N ASN A 37 -9.37 15.93 -0.21
CA ASN A 37 -9.13 15.63 1.21
C ASN A 37 -9.83 14.34 1.70
N LYS A 38 -10.28 13.46 0.80
CA LYS A 38 -11.04 12.25 1.12
C LYS A 38 -10.49 11.01 0.42
N PHE A 39 -10.78 9.85 0.99
CA PHE A 39 -10.44 8.53 0.45
C PHE A 39 -11.66 7.87 -0.18
N PHE A 40 -11.45 7.09 -1.24
CA PHE A 40 -12.50 6.39 -1.97
C PHE A 40 -12.03 5.00 -2.39
N ASN A 41 -12.94 4.03 -2.39
CA ASN A 41 -12.70 2.73 -3.00
C ASN A 41 -12.66 2.89 -4.54
N SER A 42 -11.61 2.37 -5.20
CA SER A 42 -11.38 2.59 -6.64
C SER A 42 -12.45 1.98 -7.55
N GLU A 43 -13.12 0.93 -7.11
CA GLU A 43 -14.11 0.20 -7.92
C GLU A 43 -15.53 0.72 -7.69
N THR A 44 -15.93 0.86 -6.43
CA THR A 44 -17.29 1.27 -6.06
C THR A 44 -17.48 2.78 -6.02
N GLY A 45 -16.40 3.55 -5.90
CA GLY A 45 -16.43 5.00 -5.74
C GLY A 45 -16.99 5.48 -4.39
N MET A 46 -17.28 4.59 -3.44
CA MET A 46 -17.76 4.95 -2.11
C MET A 46 -16.65 5.58 -1.26
N GLU A 47 -17.00 6.55 -0.41
CA GLU A 47 -16.06 7.18 0.53
C GLU A 47 -15.55 6.14 1.53
N PHE A 48 -14.23 6.02 1.67
CA PHE A 48 -13.57 5.13 2.59
C PHE A 48 -13.18 5.86 3.89
N ARG A 49 -13.43 5.22 5.03
CA ARG A 49 -13.11 5.75 6.38
C ARG A 49 -12.41 4.67 7.19
N MET A 50 -11.31 5.03 7.85
CA MET A 50 -10.48 4.09 8.61
C MET A 50 -10.99 3.90 10.05
N ALA A 51 -10.90 2.68 10.59
CA ALA A 51 -11.20 2.39 11.99
C ALA A 51 -10.16 1.47 12.66
N TYR A 52 -9.82 1.81 13.91
CA TYR A 52 -9.22 0.99 14.98
C TYR A 52 -7.69 0.72 15.03
N TYR A 53 -7.21 0.48 16.26
CA TYR A 53 -5.80 0.50 16.70
C TYR A 53 -5.51 -0.50 17.83
N PRO A 54 -4.69 -1.54 17.60
CA PRO A 54 -4.17 -2.37 18.70
C PRO A 54 -2.70 -2.04 19.03
N ARG A 55 -2.37 -2.02 20.34
CA ARG A 55 -1.00 -2.15 20.86
C ARG A 55 -0.94 -3.34 21.83
N PRO A 56 0.11 -4.18 21.78
CA PRO A 56 0.38 -5.13 22.85
C PRO A 56 0.81 -4.34 24.11
N ASN A 57 0.14 -4.55 25.24
CA ASN A 57 0.44 -3.88 26.52
C ASN A 57 0.94 -4.85 27.62
N SER A 58 1.17 -6.14 27.33
CA SER A 58 1.61 -7.14 28.32
C SER A 58 2.19 -8.42 27.69
N GLY A 59 3.08 -9.13 28.41
CA GLY A 59 3.63 -10.44 28.03
C GLY A 59 5.17 -10.47 27.90
N GLU A 60 5.76 -11.64 27.66
CA GLU A 60 7.22 -11.84 27.51
C GLU A 60 7.82 -11.03 26.35
N MET A 61 6.98 -10.63 25.38
CA MET A 61 7.36 -9.83 24.21
C MET A 61 7.01 -8.34 24.35
N ALA A 62 6.60 -7.87 25.54
CA ALA A 62 6.20 -6.47 25.76
C ALA A 62 7.34 -5.46 25.55
N ASP A 63 8.59 -5.89 25.78
CA ASP A 63 9.79 -5.05 25.64
C ASP A 63 10.45 -5.14 24.26
N VAL A 64 9.96 -6.02 23.37
CA VAL A 64 10.49 -6.13 22.00
C VAL A 64 9.90 -5.02 21.15
N SER A 65 10.60 -3.89 21.10
CA SER A 65 10.25 -2.79 20.20
C SER A 65 10.48 -3.19 18.74
N ASN A 66 9.55 -2.79 17.87
CA ASN A 66 9.68 -2.89 16.42
C ASN A 66 9.81 -4.31 15.82
N TYR A 67 9.16 -5.30 16.41
CA TYR A 67 9.11 -6.65 15.86
C TYR A 67 7.98 -6.80 14.84
N ASP A 68 8.26 -7.48 13.73
CA ASP A 68 7.29 -7.74 12.67
C ASP A 68 6.44 -8.96 13.01
N TRP A 69 5.28 -8.71 13.61
CA TRP A 69 4.28 -9.73 13.91
C TRP A 69 3.42 -10.13 12.72
N ALA A 70 3.47 -9.42 11.59
CA ALA A 70 2.64 -9.69 10.43
C ALA A 70 3.27 -10.72 9.48
N ALA A 71 4.52 -11.12 9.71
CA ALA A 71 5.18 -12.14 8.91
C ALA A 71 4.43 -13.49 8.96
N ASP A 72 4.51 -14.24 7.86
CA ASP A 72 3.80 -15.52 7.68
C ASP A 72 4.14 -16.58 8.75
N GLU A 73 5.34 -16.51 9.32
CA GLU A 73 5.80 -17.40 10.39
C GLU A 73 5.04 -17.22 11.71
N HIS A 74 4.37 -16.08 11.89
CA HIS A 74 3.58 -15.77 13.08
C HIS A 74 2.07 -16.02 12.89
N GLU A 75 1.67 -16.77 11.86
CA GLU A 75 0.25 -17.05 11.53
C GLU A 75 -0.58 -17.49 12.74
N ALA A 76 -0.05 -18.39 13.56
CA ALA A 76 -0.74 -18.89 14.75
C ALA A 76 -1.05 -17.79 15.79
N VAL A 77 -0.30 -16.69 15.78
CA VAL A 77 -0.46 -15.56 16.71
C VAL A 77 -1.46 -14.54 16.16
N TRP A 78 -1.30 -14.10 14.91
CA TRP A 78 -2.12 -13.01 14.38
C TRP A 78 -3.49 -13.47 13.87
N LYS A 79 -3.64 -14.72 13.42
CA LYS A 79 -4.89 -15.21 12.81
C LYS A 79 -6.09 -15.14 13.76
N PRO A 80 -6.01 -15.56 15.03
CA PRO A 80 -7.13 -15.37 15.97
C PRO A 80 -7.48 -13.91 16.21
N HIS A 81 -6.49 -13.00 16.15
CA HIS A 81 -6.73 -11.57 16.33
C HIS A 81 -7.49 -10.97 15.14
N LEU A 82 -7.22 -11.42 13.92
CA LEU A 82 -7.94 -10.97 12.72
C LEU A 82 -9.42 -11.36 12.77
N GLU A 83 -9.76 -12.55 13.27
CA GLU A 83 -11.18 -12.95 13.44
C GLU A 83 -11.91 -12.01 14.39
N VAL A 84 -11.28 -11.63 15.52
CA VAL A 84 -11.86 -10.65 16.45
C VAL A 84 -11.99 -9.27 15.80
N MET A 85 -11.00 -8.83 15.01
CA MET A 85 -11.07 -7.54 14.30
C MET A 85 -12.18 -7.52 13.25
N LYS A 86 -12.40 -8.64 12.57
CA LYS A 86 -13.50 -8.83 11.62
C LYS A 86 -14.85 -8.73 12.31
N ASP A 87 -15.02 -9.38 13.47
CA ASP A 87 -16.24 -9.27 14.28
C ASP A 87 -16.51 -7.84 14.76
N LEU A 88 -15.45 -7.07 15.03
CA LEU A 88 -15.54 -5.65 15.40
C LEU A 88 -15.82 -4.73 14.20
N GLY A 89 -15.82 -5.24 12.97
CA GLY A 89 -16.02 -4.44 11.76
C GLY A 89 -14.83 -3.52 11.42
N VAL A 90 -13.62 -3.89 11.85
CA VAL A 90 -12.39 -3.16 11.51
C VAL A 90 -12.10 -3.29 10.02
N ASN A 91 -11.75 -2.19 9.37
CA ASN A 91 -11.45 -2.15 7.94
C ASN A 91 -10.05 -1.61 7.62
N THR A 92 -9.24 -1.30 8.64
CA THR A 92 -7.87 -0.79 8.48
C THR A 92 -7.03 -1.24 9.66
N ILE A 93 -5.87 -1.82 9.39
CA ILE A 93 -4.89 -2.19 10.41
C ILE A 93 -3.64 -1.34 10.21
N ARG A 94 -3.17 -0.69 11.27
CA ARG A 94 -1.92 0.08 11.25
C ARG A 94 -0.78 -0.75 11.83
N LEU A 95 0.14 -1.17 10.98
CA LEU A 95 1.40 -1.81 11.38
C LEU A 95 2.50 -0.76 11.57
N TYR A 96 3.34 -0.95 12.59
CA TYR A 96 4.48 -0.05 12.88
C TYR A 96 5.82 -0.61 12.44
N SER A 97 5.89 -1.91 12.24
CA SER A 97 7.13 -2.61 11.91
C SER A 97 6.80 -3.77 11.00
N VAL A 98 7.51 -3.80 9.89
CA VAL A 98 7.42 -4.81 8.84
C VAL A 98 8.86 -5.06 8.41
N ASP A 99 9.28 -6.32 8.41
CA ASP A 99 10.58 -6.75 7.92
C ASP A 99 10.46 -7.09 6.43
N PRO A 100 10.97 -6.23 5.52
CA PRO A 100 10.80 -6.42 4.07
C PRO A 100 11.53 -7.67 3.52
N SER A 101 12.34 -8.35 4.34
CA SER A 101 13.01 -9.60 3.95
C SER A 101 12.13 -10.84 4.14
N LYS A 102 10.99 -10.70 4.82
CA LYS A 102 10.04 -11.79 5.09
C LYS A 102 8.81 -11.72 4.19
N SER A 103 8.10 -12.84 4.10
CA SER A 103 6.81 -12.94 3.40
C SER A 103 5.65 -12.55 4.32
N HIS A 104 4.67 -11.86 3.74
CA HIS A 104 3.42 -11.42 4.39
C HIS A 104 2.17 -11.84 3.63
N ASP A 105 2.32 -12.71 2.63
CA ASP A 105 1.23 -13.07 1.72
C ASP A 105 0.06 -13.69 2.48
N LYS A 106 0.31 -14.50 3.52
CA LYS A 106 -0.77 -15.09 4.32
C LYS A 106 -1.50 -14.05 5.15
N PHE A 107 -0.76 -13.13 5.76
CA PHE A 107 -1.35 -12.06 6.56
C PHE A 107 -2.22 -11.14 5.68
N MET A 108 -1.68 -10.73 4.53
CA MET A 108 -2.39 -9.87 3.59
C MET A 108 -3.61 -10.57 2.95
N CYS A 109 -3.50 -11.87 2.63
CA CYS A 109 -4.61 -12.69 2.15
C CYS A 109 -5.71 -12.84 3.23
N ALA A 110 -5.35 -13.03 4.49
CA ALA A 110 -6.32 -13.12 5.58
C ALA A 110 -7.04 -11.79 5.89
N CYS A 111 -6.46 -10.65 5.46
CA CYS A 111 -7.08 -9.33 5.59
C CYS A 111 -8.04 -8.97 4.44
N SER A 112 -8.18 -9.83 3.42
CA SER A 112 -9.12 -9.63 2.30
C SER A 112 -10.52 -10.15 2.58
#